data_AF-A0A3E0PFT6-F1
#
_entry.id   AF-A0A3E0PFT6-F1
#
_cell.length_a   1.000
_cell.length_b   1.000
_cell.length_c   1.000
_cell.angle_alpha   90.00
_cell.angle_beta   90.00
_cell.angle_gamma   90.00
#
_symmetry.space_group_name_H-M   'P 1'
#
loop_
_entity.id
_entity.type
_entity.pdbx_description
1 polymer ?
#
loop_
_entity_poly.entity_id
_entity_poly.type
_entity_poly.pdbx_seq_one_letter_code
_entity_poly.pdbx_strand_id
1 'polypeptide(L)'
;MRRYYFRMICPRWCVYTILLSILIFSGCVEDKDYGEANQLRPPEDTNRPINLNVNSNENIAEDNAIKLSELVEIPYEPEQDSVWREEEIAEDAGGGKKLTAVFRFSKEDGEKIREELSSKGQPFDAKVDPETWFPPELAARSSTTGDETLKGKGYNASSLAKGPYKTGTFVHIDETDYFVLTLLTK
;
A
#
# COMPACT_ATOMS: atom_id res chain seq x y z
N MET A 1 18.87 48.60 -29.03
CA MET A 1 20.33 48.31 -29.14
C MET A 1 20.79 47.94 -27.73
N ARG A 2 21.42 46.81 -27.39
CA ARG A 2 22.17 45.78 -28.10
C ARG A 2 21.83 44.40 -27.52
N ARG A 3 21.87 43.38 -28.37
CA ARG A 3 21.77 41.96 -28.05
C ARG A 3 23.13 41.46 -27.56
N TYR A 4 23.14 40.56 -26.58
CA TYR A 4 24.30 39.69 -26.34
C TYR A 4 23.82 38.24 -26.31
N TYR A 5 24.18 37.52 -27.37
CA TYR A 5 24.07 36.07 -27.51
C TYR A 5 25.26 35.45 -26.76
N PHE A 6 24.99 34.55 -25.81
CA PHE A 6 26.01 33.59 -25.37
C PHE A 6 25.65 32.22 -25.95
N ARG A 7 26.33 31.91 -27.05
CA ARG A 7 26.31 30.63 -27.74
C ARG A 7 27.58 29.92 -27.27
N MET A 8 27.46 28.78 -26.60
CA MET A 8 28.61 27.88 -26.39
C MET A 8 28.32 26.53 -27.04
N ILE A 9 29.30 26.10 -27.83
CA ILE A 9 29.27 25.05 -28.84
C ILE A 9 30.30 23.98 -28.40
N CYS A 10 29.85 22.71 -28.35
CA CYS A 10 30.62 21.43 -28.49
C CYS A 10 31.80 21.15 -27.54
N PRO A 11 32.38 19.91 -27.47
CA PRO A 11 32.24 18.69 -28.32
C PRO A 11 31.79 17.42 -27.54
N ARG A 12 31.20 16.37 -28.12
CA ARG A 12 31.75 15.30 -29.00
C ARG A 12 32.80 14.43 -28.27
N TRP A 13 32.58 13.09 -28.27
CA TRP A 13 33.31 11.97 -27.59
C TRP A 13 32.54 11.50 -26.33
N CYS A 14 32.20 10.23 -26.09
CA CYS A 14 32.81 8.97 -26.50
C CYS A 14 31.72 7.94 -26.90
N VAL A 15 31.97 7.32 -28.05
CA VAL A 15 31.49 5.99 -28.39
C VAL A 15 32.22 5.00 -27.48
N TYR A 16 31.51 4.15 -26.73
CA TYR A 16 32.04 2.88 -26.26
C TYR A 16 30.93 1.83 -26.21
N THR A 17 30.78 1.16 -27.35
CA THR A 17 30.25 -0.19 -27.49
C THR A 17 31.16 -1.19 -26.75
N ILE A 18 30.61 -2.00 -25.84
CA ILE A 18 31.17 -3.31 -25.49
C ILE A 18 30.03 -4.32 -25.43
N LEU A 19 29.98 -5.17 -26.48
CA LEU A 19 29.35 -6.49 -26.51
C LEU A 19 30.28 -7.48 -25.77
N LEU A 20 29.75 -8.30 -24.86
CA LEU A 20 30.32 -9.63 -24.58
C LEU A 20 29.30 -10.60 -23.91
N SER A 21 28.69 -11.42 -24.75
CA SER A 21 28.52 -12.89 -24.70
C SER A 21 28.51 -13.68 -23.37
N ILE A 22 27.37 -14.37 -23.14
CA ILE A 22 27.14 -15.83 -22.93
C ILE A 22 28.06 -16.63 -21.96
N LEU A 23 27.44 -17.35 -20.99
CA LEU A 23 27.59 -18.80 -20.66
C LEU A 23 26.85 -19.09 -19.31
N ILE A 24 25.66 -19.69 -19.32
CA ILE A 24 25.36 -21.13 -19.10
C ILE A 24 26.17 -21.77 -17.95
N PHE A 25 25.49 -22.04 -16.83
CA PHE A 25 25.78 -23.17 -15.95
C PHE A 25 24.50 -23.97 -15.71
N SER A 26 24.42 -25.12 -16.38
CA SER A 26 23.67 -26.30 -15.93
C SER A 26 24.50 -27.02 -14.85
N GLY A 27 23.82 -27.49 -13.81
CA GLY A 27 24.30 -28.51 -12.86
C GLY A 27 23.14 -28.91 -11.96
N CYS A 28 22.44 -30.02 -12.27
CA CYS A 28 22.64 -31.37 -11.72
C CYS A 28 21.94 -31.59 -10.36
N VAL A 29 20.73 -32.15 -10.46
CA VAL A 29 20.17 -33.32 -9.74
C VAL A 29 20.91 -33.80 -8.49
N GLU A 30 20.17 -33.95 -7.38
CA GLU A 30 20.25 -35.15 -6.55
C GLU A 30 18.94 -35.43 -5.82
N ASP A 31 18.29 -36.53 -6.23
CA ASP A 31 17.24 -37.28 -5.52
C ASP A 31 17.73 -37.74 -4.15
N LYS A 32 16.85 -37.66 -3.14
CA LYS A 32 16.87 -38.59 -2.00
C LYS A 32 15.44 -38.97 -1.60
N ASP A 33 14.99 -40.04 -2.24
CA ASP A 33 13.96 -40.96 -1.76
C ASP A 33 14.49 -41.68 -0.50
N TYR A 34 13.80 -41.50 0.62
CA TYR A 34 13.96 -42.32 1.82
C TYR A 34 12.64 -43.04 2.05
N GLY A 35 12.54 -44.26 1.54
CA GLY A 35 11.58 -45.23 2.04
C GLY A 35 12.05 -45.77 3.39
N GLU A 36 11.14 -45.93 4.35
CA GLU A 36 11.11 -47.14 5.18
C GLU A 36 9.70 -47.37 5.75
N ALA A 37 9.19 -48.56 5.46
CA ALA A 37 7.96 -49.10 6.02
C ALA A 37 8.16 -49.49 7.49
N ASN A 38 7.13 -49.33 8.33
CA ASN A 38 6.54 -50.44 9.08
C ASN A 38 5.46 -50.03 10.09
N GLN A 39 4.58 -51.01 10.34
CA GLN A 39 3.72 -51.23 11.52
C GLN A 39 2.27 -50.71 11.51
N LEU A 40 1.39 -51.61 11.05
CA LEU A 40 0.00 -51.78 11.48
C LEU A 40 -0.11 -52.02 13.00
N ARG A 41 -1.00 -51.28 13.69
CA ARG A 41 -1.83 -51.74 14.85
C ARG A 41 -2.91 -50.69 15.25
N PRO A 42 -3.95 -51.07 16.02
CA PRO A 42 -5.40 -51.01 15.70
C PRO A 42 -6.12 -49.73 16.19
N PRO A 43 -7.44 -49.52 15.95
CA PRO A 43 -8.11 -48.26 16.25
C PRO A 43 -8.47 -48.18 17.73
N GLU A 44 -8.02 -47.12 18.40
CA GLU A 44 -8.46 -46.79 19.75
C GLU A 44 -9.12 -45.41 19.76
N ASP A 45 -10.39 -45.44 20.15
CA ASP A 45 -11.29 -44.33 20.40
C ASP A 45 -10.67 -43.39 21.44
N THR A 46 -10.41 -42.14 21.05
CA THR A 46 -10.21 -41.06 22.00
C THR A 46 -10.75 -39.79 21.37
N ASN A 47 -11.90 -39.35 21.88
CA ASN A 47 -12.45 -38.00 21.78
C ASN A 47 -11.32 -36.96 21.78
N ARG A 48 -10.87 -36.55 20.59
CA ARG A 48 -10.08 -35.34 20.40
C ARG A 48 -11.05 -34.22 20.07
N PRO A 49 -10.95 -33.05 20.75
CA PRO A 49 -11.64 -31.87 20.26
C PRO A 49 -11.18 -31.64 18.82
N ILE A 50 -12.14 -31.43 17.93
CA ILE A 50 -11.91 -31.03 16.54
C ILE A 50 -11.03 -29.79 16.63
N ASN A 51 -9.74 -29.96 16.33
CA ASN A 51 -8.85 -28.84 16.06
C ASN A 51 -9.32 -28.31 14.71
N LEU A 52 -10.34 -27.46 14.77
CA LEU A 52 -10.73 -26.56 13.71
C LEU A 52 -9.49 -25.71 13.43
N ASN A 53 -8.63 -26.23 12.55
CA ASN A 53 -7.71 -25.44 11.76
C ASN A 53 -8.56 -24.59 10.81
N VAL A 54 -9.34 -23.69 11.39
CA VAL A 54 -9.92 -22.55 10.72
C VAL A 54 -8.74 -21.66 10.45
N ASN A 55 -8.44 -21.52 9.16
CA ASN A 55 -7.63 -20.51 8.53
C ASN A 55 -7.56 -19.24 9.40
N SER A 56 -6.60 -19.21 10.33
CA SER A 56 -6.57 -18.19 11.38
C SER A 56 -6.03 -16.87 10.82
N ASN A 57 -5.46 -16.89 9.62
CA ASN A 57 -4.89 -15.71 8.97
C ASN A 57 -5.95 -14.72 8.46
N GLU A 58 -7.08 -15.19 7.93
CA GLU A 58 -8.12 -14.29 7.41
C GLU A 58 -8.84 -13.58 8.55
N ASN A 59 -9.21 -14.32 9.61
CA ASN A 59 -9.85 -13.74 10.79
C ASN A 59 -8.93 -12.76 11.53
N ILE A 60 -7.61 -13.00 11.60
CA ILE A 60 -6.67 -12.06 12.25
C ILE A 60 -6.54 -10.77 11.44
N ALA A 61 -6.47 -10.84 10.11
CA ALA A 61 -6.39 -9.65 9.26
C ALA A 61 -7.69 -8.82 9.33
N GLU A 62 -8.84 -9.50 9.31
CA GLU A 62 -10.17 -8.88 9.41
C GLU A 62 -10.40 -8.26 10.81
N ASP A 63 -10.08 -8.98 11.89
CA ASP A 63 -10.16 -8.46 13.27
C ASP A 63 -9.26 -7.23 13.48
N ASN A 64 -8.11 -7.18 12.81
CA ASN A 64 -7.23 -6.01 12.86
C ASN A 64 -7.82 -4.84 12.05
N ALA A 65 -8.37 -5.09 10.86
CA ALA A 65 -9.03 -4.07 10.05
C ALA A 65 -10.23 -3.44 10.79
N ILE A 66 -11.05 -4.25 11.46
CA ILE A 66 -12.20 -3.80 12.26
C ILE A 66 -11.72 -2.90 13.42
N LYS A 67 -10.71 -3.33 14.18
CA LYS A 67 -10.17 -2.51 15.28
C LYS A 67 -9.56 -1.20 14.79
N LEU A 68 -8.93 -1.20 13.61
CA LEU A 68 -8.34 -0.01 13.02
C LEU A 68 -9.40 0.96 12.46
N SER A 69 -10.51 0.44 11.95
CA SER A 69 -11.63 1.27 11.49
C SER A 69 -12.35 1.96 12.65
N GLU A 70 -12.39 1.36 13.84
CA GLU A 70 -12.90 2.01 15.06
C GLU A 70 -12.11 3.27 15.45
N LEU A 71 -10.86 3.39 15.01
CA LEU A 71 -9.98 4.54 15.27
C LEU A 71 -10.20 5.69 14.27
N VAL A 72 -11.14 5.56 13.33
CA VAL A 72 -11.45 6.57 12.32
C VAL A 72 -12.95 6.80 12.23
N GLU A 73 -13.37 8.06 12.20
CA GLU A 73 -14.76 8.42 11.91
C GLU A 73 -14.88 8.84 10.46
N ILE A 74 -15.34 7.91 9.61
CA ILE A 74 -15.61 8.20 8.20
C ILE A 74 -17.09 8.56 8.06
N PRO A 75 -17.42 9.70 7.41
CA PRO A 75 -18.80 10.17 7.32
C PRO A 75 -19.71 9.31 6.42
N TYR A 76 -19.12 8.52 5.50
CA TYR A 76 -19.84 7.66 4.57
C TYR A 76 -19.23 6.27 4.54
N GLU A 77 -20.03 5.26 4.20
CA GLU A 77 -19.57 3.88 4.07
C GLU A 77 -18.92 3.67 2.69
N PRO A 78 -17.73 3.03 2.62
CA PRO A 78 -17.09 2.72 1.35
C PRO A 78 -17.86 1.61 0.59
N GLU A 79 -17.76 1.61 -0.74
CA GLU A 79 -18.45 0.61 -1.59
C GLU A 79 -17.81 -0.78 -1.52
N GLN A 80 -16.55 -0.86 -1.09
CA GLN A 80 -15.79 -2.10 -0.98
C GLN A 80 -15.07 -2.15 0.36
N ASP A 81 -14.65 -3.36 0.74
CA ASP A 81 -13.84 -3.59 1.92
C ASP A 81 -12.58 -2.72 1.89
N SER A 82 -12.51 -1.83 2.88
CA SER A 82 -11.35 -0.96 3.10
C SER A 82 -10.13 -1.79 3.49
N VAL A 83 -8.99 -1.50 2.86
CA VAL A 83 -7.72 -2.18 3.18
C VAL A 83 -6.94 -1.33 4.17
N TRP A 84 -6.59 -1.89 5.32
CA TRP A 84 -5.92 -1.20 6.42
C TRP A 84 -4.52 -1.74 6.67
N ARG A 85 -3.58 -0.85 7.00
CA ARG A 85 -2.22 -1.21 7.41
C ARG A 85 -1.69 -0.26 8.47
N GLU A 86 -1.30 -0.81 9.62
CA GLU A 86 -0.53 -0.08 10.62
C GLU A 86 0.96 -0.40 10.46
N GLU A 87 1.79 0.63 10.44
CA GLU A 87 3.25 0.56 10.42
C GLU A 87 3.81 1.33 11.60
N GLU A 88 4.84 0.78 12.24
CA GLU A 88 5.60 1.49 13.27
C GLU A 88 6.67 2.35 12.59
N ILE A 89 6.65 3.65 12.84
CA ILE A 89 7.64 4.58 12.36
C ILE A 89 8.88 4.41 13.23
N ALA A 90 10.01 4.13 12.59
CA ALA A 90 11.27 3.94 13.28
C ALA A 90 11.63 5.18 14.16
N GLU A 91 12.24 4.92 15.31
CA GLU A 91 12.58 5.95 16.30
C GLU A 91 13.50 7.06 15.72
N ASP A 92 14.37 6.71 14.78
CA ASP A 92 15.26 7.63 14.08
C ASP A 92 14.53 8.59 13.12
N ALA A 93 13.36 8.20 12.62
CA ALA A 93 12.46 9.02 11.80
C ALA A 93 11.41 9.79 12.64
N GLY A 94 11.52 9.74 13.96
CA GLY A 94 10.66 10.50 14.88
C GLY A 94 9.77 9.65 15.77
N GLY A 95 9.74 8.32 15.59
CA GLY A 95 9.01 7.35 16.41
C GLY A 95 7.48 7.50 16.36
N GLY A 96 6.74 6.40 16.39
CA GLY A 96 5.27 6.44 16.48
C GLY A 96 4.60 5.42 15.58
N LYS A 97 3.30 5.58 15.36
CA LYS A 97 2.52 4.71 14.47
C LYS A 97 1.95 5.48 13.29
N LYS A 98 2.01 4.86 12.11
CA LYS A 98 1.41 5.29 10.87
C LYS A 98 0.31 4.30 10.50
N LEU A 99 -0.93 4.77 10.43
CA LEU A 99 -2.05 3.99 9.93
C LEU A 99 -2.38 4.46 8.52
N THR A 100 -2.23 3.58 7.54
CA THR A 100 -2.62 3.83 6.16
C THR A 100 -3.86 2.99 5.84
N ALA A 101 -4.86 3.60 5.21
CA ALA A 101 -6.05 2.90 4.76
C ALA A 101 -6.45 3.34 3.36
N VAL A 102 -6.91 2.38 2.55
CA VAL A 102 -7.38 2.64 1.18
C VAL A 102 -8.86 2.36 1.11
N PHE A 103 -9.62 3.36 0.67
CA PHE A 103 -11.07 3.31 0.51
C PHE A 103 -11.44 3.48 -0.96
N ARG A 104 -12.55 2.88 -1.33
CA ARG A 104 -13.26 3.17 -2.58
C ARG A 104 -14.64 3.69 -2.22
N PHE A 105 -14.97 4.89 -2.66
CA PHE A 105 -16.30 5.46 -2.46
C PHE A 105 -17.03 5.53 -3.80
N SER A 106 -18.35 5.65 -3.74
CA SER A 106 -19.10 6.05 -4.91
C SER A 106 -18.66 7.46 -5.33
N LYS A 107 -18.80 7.78 -6.61
CA LYS A 107 -18.45 9.12 -7.11
C LYS A 107 -19.23 10.23 -6.38
N GLU A 108 -20.50 9.99 -6.10
CA GLU A 108 -21.38 10.94 -5.41
C GLU A 108 -20.93 11.19 -3.96
N ASP A 109 -20.57 10.14 -3.23
CA ASP A 109 -20.14 10.28 -1.84
C ASP A 109 -18.70 10.81 -1.75
N GLY A 110 -17.83 10.42 -2.68
CA GLY A 110 -16.49 10.98 -2.81
C GLY A 110 -16.51 12.49 -3.04
N GLU A 111 -17.44 13.01 -3.85
CA GLU A 111 -17.62 14.46 -4.04
C GLU A 111 -18.08 15.15 -2.76
N LYS A 112 -19.05 14.60 -2.03
CA LYS A 112 -19.51 15.15 -0.74
C LYS A 112 -18.40 15.17 0.31
N ILE A 113 -17.62 14.09 0.42
CA ILE A 113 -16.49 14.01 1.34
C ILE A 113 -15.47 15.10 1.02
N ARG A 114 -15.15 15.29 -0.27
CA ARG A 114 -14.22 16.33 -0.71
C ARG A 114 -14.74 17.73 -0.41
N GLU A 115 -16.03 17.98 -0.59
CA GLU A 115 -16.64 19.27 -0.27
C GLU A 115 -16.61 19.54 1.25
N GLU A 116 -16.95 18.55 2.08
CA GLU A 116 -16.90 18.67 3.53
C GLU A 116 -15.46 18.90 4.04
N LEU A 117 -14.51 18.11 3.55
CA LEU A 117 -13.10 18.26 3.92
C LEU A 117 -12.49 19.55 3.38
N SER A 118 -12.87 19.98 2.18
CA SER A 118 -12.45 21.27 1.62
C SER A 118 -13.04 22.46 2.39
N SER A 119 -14.17 22.28 3.06
CA SER A 119 -14.74 23.29 3.96
C SER A 119 -13.97 23.42 5.27
N LYS A 120 -13.28 22.35 5.68
CA LYS A 120 -12.43 22.32 6.89
C LYS A 120 -10.98 22.72 6.62
N GLY A 121 -10.54 22.76 5.36
CA GLY A 121 -9.21 23.21 4.98
C GLY A 121 -8.99 23.19 3.47
N GLN A 122 -8.02 23.96 2.97
CA GLN A 122 -7.77 24.02 1.53
C GLN A 122 -7.09 22.73 1.04
N PRO A 123 -7.56 22.14 -0.08
CA PRO A 123 -6.89 21.00 -0.69
C PRO A 123 -5.47 21.36 -1.15
N PHE A 124 -4.55 20.41 -1.02
CA PHE A 124 -3.18 20.53 -1.49
C PHE A 124 -2.83 19.40 -2.46
N ASP A 125 -1.84 19.63 -3.31
CA ASP A 125 -1.31 18.57 -4.17
C ASP A 125 -0.54 17.54 -3.34
N ALA A 126 -0.96 16.29 -3.41
CA ALA A 126 -0.37 15.18 -2.68
C ALA A 126 0.12 14.10 -3.64
N LYS A 127 1.15 13.39 -3.21
CA LYS A 127 1.68 12.22 -3.90
C LYS A 127 1.69 11.05 -2.92
N VAL A 128 1.26 9.90 -3.38
CA VAL A 128 1.22 8.66 -2.60
C VAL A 128 2.09 7.63 -3.32
N ASP A 129 3.06 7.07 -2.62
CA ASP A 129 3.86 5.97 -3.14
C ASP A 129 2.97 4.71 -3.19
N PRO A 130 2.81 4.07 -4.37
CA PRO A 130 2.02 2.86 -4.50
C PRO A 130 2.72 1.72 -3.75
N GLU A 131 1.99 1.07 -2.85
CA GLU A 131 2.49 -0.10 -2.13
C GLU A 131 1.97 -1.40 -2.74
N THR A 132 2.68 -2.52 -2.50
CA THR A 132 2.35 -3.84 -3.07
C THR A 132 1.01 -4.41 -2.59
N TRP A 133 0.49 -3.91 -1.47
CA TRP A 133 -0.79 -4.30 -0.89
C TRP A 133 -1.95 -3.40 -1.32
N PHE A 134 -1.69 -2.34 -2.10
CA PHE A 134 -2.75 -1.49 -2.63
C PHE A 134 -3.62 -2.28 -3.63
N PRO A 135 -4.89 -1.87 -3.81
CA PRO A 135 -5.74 -2.44 -4.83
C PRO A 135 -5.06 -2.44 -6.21
N PRO A 136 -5.24 -3.50 -7.02
CA PRO A 136 -4.55 -3.65 -8.30
C PRO A 136 -4.88 -2.51 -9.28
N GLU A 137 -6.04 -1.88 -9.14
CA GLU A 137 -6.45 -0.71 -9.92
C GLU A 137 -5.49 0.48 -9.71
N LEU A 138 -5.00 0.69 -8.48
CA LEU A 138 -4.02 1.74 -8.18
C LEU A 138 -2.62 1.35 -8.68
N ALA A 139 -2.20 0.09 -8.50
CA ALA A 139 -0.90 -0.40 -8.94
C ALA A 139 -0.77 -0.39 -10.49
N ALA A 140 -1.85 -0.70 -11.21
CA ALA A 140 -1.88 -0.61 -12.67
C ALA A 140 -1.69 0.83 -13.16
N ARG A 141 -2.04 1.82 -12.33
CA ARG A 141 -2.01 3.21 -12.74
C ARG A 141 -0.65 3.86 -12.64
N SER A 142 0.10 3.62 -11.57
CA SER A 142 1.51 4.04 -11.52
C SER A 142 2.27 3.46 -12.72
N SER A 143 1.99 2.21 -13.06
CA SER A 143 2.54 1.53 -14.23
C SER A 143 2.13 2.17 -15.56
N THR A 144 0.87 2.59 -15.72
CA THR A 144 0.35 3.18 -16.97
C THR A 144 0.80 4.62 -17.18
N THR A 145 0.87 5.40 -16.10
CA THR A 145 1.24 6.83 -16.16
C THR A 145 2.75 7.03 -16.34
N GLY A 146 3.55 5.99 -16.04
CA GLY A 146 5.01 6.08 -16.03
C GLY A 146 5.56 6.91 -14.87
N ASP A 147 4.69 7.30 -13.93
CA ASP A 147 5.05 7.97 -12.69
C ASP A 147 5.20 6.91 -11.58
N GLU A 148 6.28 7.00 -10.81
CA GLU A 148 6.52 6.11 -9.66
C GLU A 148 5.54 6.38 -8.49
N THR A 149 4.79 7.48 -8.54
CA THR A 149 3.88 7.92 -7.47
C THR A 149 2.47 8.20 -8.00
N LEU A 150 1.45 7.88 -7.20
CA LEU A 150 0.06 8.25 -7.46
C LEU A 150 -0.15 9.72 -7.13
N LYS A 151 -0.69 10.49 -8.08
CA LYS A 151 -1.00 11.92 -7.92
C LYS A 151 -2.44 12.09 -7.47
N GLY A 152 -2.66 13.08 -6.60
CA GLY A 152 -3.99 13.36 -6.07
C GLY A 152 -4.08 14.67 -5.30
N LYS A 153 -5.28 14.91 -4.76
CA LYS A 153 -5.56 16.04 -3.86
C LYS A 153 -5.66 15.56 -2.43
N GLY A 154 -4.76 16.06 -1.58
CA GLY A 154 -4.76 15.85 -0.14
C GLY A 154 -5.65 16.84 0.59
N TYR A 155 -6.33 16.34 1.62
CA TYR A 155 -7.16 17.10 2.54
C TYR A 155 -6.73 16.80 3.98
N ASN A 156 -6.93 17.76 4.89
CA ASN A 156 -6.69 17.51 6.30
C ASN A 156 -7.79 16.58 6.86
N ALA A 157 -7.38 15.45 7.41
CA ALA A 157 -8.26 14.46 8.01
C ALA A 157 -7.99 14.23 9.50
N SER A 158 -7.33 15.19 10.15
CA SER A 158 -7.06 15.14 11.59
C SER A 158 -8.36 15.12 12.41
N SER A 159 -9.45 15.68 11.87
CA SER A 159 -10.77 15.61 12.50
C SER A 159 -11.44 14.23 12.41
N LEU A 160 -10.99 13.36 11.48
CA LEU A 160 -11.51 12.00 11.33
C LEU A 160 -10.75 11.01 12.22
N ALA A 161 -9.58 11.40 12.72
CA ALA A 161 -8.72 10.56 13.53
C ALA A 161 -9.18 10.52 14.99
N LYS A 162 -9.30 9.32 15.56
CA LYS A 162 -9.43 9.12 17.01
C LYS A 162 -8.07 8.86 17.63
N GLY A 163 -7.95 9.16 18.93
CA GLY A 163 -6.74 8.88 19.70
C GLY A 163 -6.36 7.39 19.59
N PRO A 164 -5.07 7.04 19.40
CA PRO A 164 -3.87 7.85 19.64
C PRO A 164 -3.38 8.71 18.46
N TYR A 165 -4.09 8.70 17.33
CA TYR A 165 -3.71 9.45 16.14
C TYR A 165 -4.05 10.94 16.28
N LYS A 166 -3.14 11.82 15.84
CA LYS A 166 -3.26 13.28 16.00
C LYS A 166 -3.30 14.02 14.68
N THR A 167 -2.55 13.51 13.71
CA THR A 167 -2.39 14.13 12.40
C THR A 167 -2.95 13.19 11.35
N GLY A 168 -3.77 13.71 10.44
CA GLY A 168 -4.38 12.91 9.39
C GLY A 168 -4.35 13.60 8.04
N THR A 169 -4.04 12.84 7.00
CA THR A 169 -4.14 13.26 5.60
C THR A 169 -5.06 12.30 4.87
N PHE A 170 -5.98 12.84 4.08
CA PHE A 170 -6.86 12.05 3.22
C PHE A 170 -6.66 12.49 1.78
N VAL A 171 -6.16 11.59 0.94
CA VAL A 171 -5.78 11.89 -0.44
C VAL A 171 -6.77 11.25 -1.38
N HIS A 172 -7.45 12.06 -2.19
CA HIS A 172 -8.20 11.58 -3.35
C HIS A 172 -7.24 11.38 -4.52
N ILE A 173 -7.16 10.17 -5.06
CA ILE A 173 -6.35 9.88 -6.23
C ILE A 173 -7.11 10.37 -7.48
N ASP A 174 -6.50 11.25 -8.27
CA ASP A 174 -7.13 11.93 -9.42
C ASP A 174 -7.78 10.91 -10.36
N GLU A 175 -8.84 11.18 -11.13
CA GLU A 175 -9.45 10.22 -12.10
C GLU A 175 -9.76 8.79 -11.59
N THR A 176 -9.85 8.59 -10.29
CA THR A 176 -10.28 7.34 -9.65
C THR A 176 -11.24 7.63 -8.52
N ASP A 177 -11.95 6.60 -8.06
CA ASP A 177 -12.84 6.70 -6.90
C ASP A 177 -12.15 6.24 -5.60
N TYR A 178 -10.81 6.17 -5.63
CA TYR A 178 -9.98 5.74 -4.52
C TYR A 178 -9.49 6.91 -3.67
N PHE A 179 -9.49 6.66 -2.36
CA PHE A 179 -9.00 7.57 -1.36
C PHE A 179 -8.02 6.87 -0.44
N VAL A 180 -6.91 7.53 -0.11
CA VAL A 180 -5.89 7.02 0.79
C VAL A 180 -5.88 7.89 2.04
N LEU A 181 -6.23 7.30 3.18
CA LEU A 181 -6.07 7.91 4.48
C LEU A 181 -4.71 7.55 5.05
N THR A 182 -4.03 8.53 5.63
CA THR A 182 -2.81 8.33 6.40
C THR A 182 -2.94 9.07 7.71
N LEU A 183 -2.90 8.34 8.81
CA LEU A 183 -2.93 8.88 10.17
C LEU A 183 -1.59 8.64 10.87
N LEU A 184 -1.18 9.62 11.66
CA LEU A 184 0.08 9.62 12.40
C LEU A 184 -0.19 9.96 13.87
N THR A 185 0.50 9.28 14.78
CA THR A 185 0.41 9.56 16.23
C THR A 185 1.14 10.83 16.66
N LYS A 186 1.96 11.41 15.78
CA LYS A 186 2.82 12.57 16.05
C LYS A 186 2.63 13.69 15.04
#